data_AF-A0A523MDI1-F1
#
_entry.id   AF-A0A523MDI1-F1
#
_cell.length_a   1.000
_cell.length_b   1.000
_cell.length_c   1.000
_cell.angle_alpha   90.00
_cell.angle_beta   90.00
_cell.angle_gamma   90.00
#
_symmetry.space_group_name_H-M   'P 1'
#
loop_
_entity.id
_entity.type
_entity.pdbx_description
1 polymer ?
#
loop_
_entity_poly.entity_id
_entity_poly.type
_entity_poly.pdbx_seq_one_letter_code
_entity_poly.pdbx_strand_id
1 'polypeptide(L)' 'FSITMYDADGWIFSDRAILNEYNIEFNDDGTFDANFGECDDNAKNKLPVVDGWNFLMRVYEPRLDELDSYALPTPVKVN' A
#
# COMPACT_ATOMS: atom_id res chain seq x y z
N PHE A 1 1.49 10.44 -3.05
CA PHE A 1 2.16 9.46 -2.16
C PHE A 1 2.38 8.16 -2.95
N SER A 2 3.17 7.22 -2.44
CA SER A 2 3.24 5.86 -2.98
C SER A 2 3.33 4.82 -1.86
N ILE A 3 2.82 3.61 -2.12
CA ILE A 3 3.07 2.41 -1.33
C ILE A 3 3.90 1.48 -2.21
N THR A 4 5.03 1.00 -1.70
CA THR A 4 5.92 0.09 -2.45
C THR A 4 6.27 -1.12 -1.61
N MET A 5 6.11 -2.31 -2.19
CA MET A 5 6.45 -3.59 -1.56
C MET A 5 7.89 -3.98 -1.86
N TYR A 6 8.52 -4.59 -0.86
CA TYR A 6 9.86 -5.14 -0.97
C TYR A 6 9.88 -6.57 -0.43
N ASP A 7 10.83 -7.36 -0.94
CA ASP A 7 11.13 -8.68 -0.41
C ASP A 7 11.97 -8.58 0.88
N ALA A 8 12.35 -9.73 1.43
CA ALA A 8 13.15 -9.83 2.64
C ALA A 8 14.53 -9.16 2.54
N ASP A 9 15.07 -9.02 1.31
CA ASP A 9 16.35 -8.41 1.02
C ASP A 9 16.24 -6.89 0.72
N GLY A 10 15.01 -6.36 0.67
CA GLY A 10 14.73 -4.96 0.43
C GLY A 10 14.64 -4.56 -1.05
N TRP A 11 14.42 -5.53 -1.96
CA TRP A 11 14.24 -5.27 -3.39
C TRP A 11 12.78 -5.24 -3.81
N ILE A 12 12.47 -4.42 -4.82
CA ILE A 12 11.17 -4.48 -5.49
C ILE A 12 11.14 -5.77 -6.32
N PHE A 13 10.28 -6.70 -5.95
CA PHE A 13 10.24 -8.06 -6.52
C PHE A 13 9.19 -8.23 -7.64
N SER A 14 8.35 -7.22 -7.90
CA SER A 14 7.30 -7.26 -8.91
C SER A 14 7.01 -5.88 -9.48
N ASP A 15 6.60 -5.80 -10.75
CA ASP A 15 6.04 -4.60 -11.37
C ASP A 15 4.69 -4.17 -10.77
N ARG A 16 3.99 -5.11 -10.12
CA ARG A 16 2.72 -4.89 -9.41
C ARG A 16 2.90 -4.51 -7.95
N ALA A 17 4.13 -4.37 -7.46
CA ALA A 17 4.46 -4.06 -6.07
C ALA A 17 4.33 -2.55 -5.72
N ILE A 18 3.59 -1.76 -6.50
CA ILE A 18 3.51 -0.30 -6.31
C ILE A 18 2.06 0.19 -6.45
N LEU A 19 1.61 0.96 -5.48
CA LEU A 19 0.39 1.78 -5.57
C LEU A 19 0.73 3.28 -5.49
N ASN A 20 0.03 4.09 -6.27
CA ASN A 20 0.10 5.55 -6.27
C ASN A 20 -1.17 6.15 -6.89
N GLU A 21 -1.22 7.47 -7.01
CA GLU A 21 -2.39 8.21 -7.53
C GLU A 21 -2.84 7.82 -8.95
N TYR A 22 -1.96 7.22 -9.76
CA TYR A 22 -2.28 6.83 -11.13
C TYR A 22 -2.92 5.44 -11.25
N ASN A 23 -2.81 4.59 -10.22
CA ASN A 23 -3.29 3.22 -10.27
C ASN A 23 -4.13 2.78 -9.05
N ILE A 24 -4.39 3.70 -8.12
CA ILE A 24 -5.33 3.47 -7.02
C ILE A 24 -6.77 3.61 -7.52
N GLU A 25 -7.59 2.63 -7.13
CA GLU A 25 -9.03 2.70 -7.19
C GLU A 25 -9.59 3.11 -5.83
N PHE A 26 -10.33 4.21 -5.80
CA PHE A 26 -10.92 4.78 -4.58
C PHE A 26 -12.26 4.15 -4.23
N ASN A 27 -12.60 4.23 -2.95
CA ASN A 27 -13.92 3.97 -2.39
C ASN A 27 -14.83 5.19 -2.62
N ASP A 28 -16.15 5.01 -2.47
CA ASP A 28 -17.14 6.08 -2.69
C ASP A 28 -16.98 7.27 -1.72
N ASP A 29 -16.36 7.04 -0.56
CA ASP A 29 -16.06 8.05 0.46
C ASP A 29 -14.71 8.77 0.25
N GLY A 30 -14.00 8.45 -0.83
CA GLY A 30 -12.69 9.01 -1.15
C GLY A 30 -11.51 8.36 -0.41
N THR A 31 -11.75 7.33 0.40
CA THR A 31 -10.69 6.47 0.96
C THR A 31 -10.24 5.43 -0.08
N PHE A 32 -9.23 4.61 0.26
CA PHE A 32 -8.89 3.43 -0.52
C PHE A 32 -8.37 2.34 0.42
N ASP A 33 -8.59 1.09 0.05
CA ASP A 33 -8.02 -0.07 0.73
C ASP A 33 -6.82 -0.58 -0.06
N ALA A 34 -5.72 -0.91 0.62
CA ALA A 34 -4.58 -1.62 0.02
C ALA A 34 -4.64 -3.09 0.46
N ASN A 35 -4.81 -4.00 -0.50
CA ASN A 35 -4.97 -5.43 -0.21
C ASN A 35 -3.66 -6.17 -0.48
N PHE A 36 -3.14 -6.88 0.52
CA PHE A 36 -1.84 -7.54 0.46
C PHE A 36 -1.99 -9.07 0.34
N GLY A 37 -1.33 -9.66 -0.66
CA GLY A 37 -1.21 -11.11 -0.83
C GLY A 37 -2.29 -11.74 -1.70
N GLU A 38 -2.74 -12.94 -1.31
CA GLU A 38 -3.84 -13.61 -1.99
C GLU A 38 -5.14 -12.90 -1.64
N CYS A 39 -5.62 -12.08 -2.57
CA CYS A 39 -6.83 -11.30 -2.39
C CYS A 39 -7.97 -11.92 -3.18
N ASP A 40 -9.19 -11.81 -2.67
CA ASP A 40 -10.42 -12.16 -3.40
C ASP A 40 -10.48 -11.49 -4.77
N ASP A 41 -11.23 -12.09 -5.70
CA ASP A 41 -11.39 -11.57 -7.06
C ASP A 41 -11.85 -10.11 -7.07
N ASN A 42 -12.70 -9.74 -6.12
CA ASN A 42 -13.28 -8.40 -5.99
C ASN A 42 -12.39 -7.36 -5.28
N ALA A 43 -11.25 -7.78 -4.70
CA ALA A 43 -10.39 -6.85 -3.98
C ALA A 43 -9.77 -5.83 -4.96
N LYS A 44 -9.81 -4.55 -4.59
CA LYS A 44 -9.14 -3.47 -5.34
C LYS A 44 -7.68 -3.34 -4.89
N ASN A 45 -6.86 -2.61 -5.64
CA ASN A 45 -5.51 -2.20 -5.21
C ASN A 45 -4.65 -3.36 -4.67
N LYS A 46 -4.63 -4.50 -5.39
CA LYS A 46 -3.94 -5.72 -4.96
C LYS A 46 -2.43 -5.57 -5.07
N LEU A 47 -1.74 -5.69 -3.94
CA LEU A 47 -0.29 -5.74 -3.82
C LEU A 47 0.16 -7.17 -3.55
N PRO A 48 1.02 -7.76 -4.40
CA PRO A 48 1.56 -9.09 -4.14
C PRO A 48 2.45 -9.09 -2.89
N VAL A 49 2.61 -10.25 -2.25
CA VAL A 49 3.54 -10.46 -1.14
C VAL A 49 4.42 -11.68 -1.42
N VAL A 50 5.58 -11.72 -0.76
CA VAL A 50 6.51 -12.84 -0.75
C VAL A 50 6.95 -13.10 0.69
N ASP A 51 7.55 -14.25 0.98
CA ASP A 51 8.03 -14.53 2.34
C ASP A 51 9.01 -13.45 2.84
N GLY A 52 8.77 -12.95 4.06
CA GLY A 52 9.60 -11.91 4.67
C GLY A 52 9.41 -10.50 4.08
N TRP A 53 8.35 -10.26 3.31
CA TRP A 53 8.06 -8.96 2.71
C TRP A 53 7.99 -7.81 3.73
N ASN A 54 8.21 -6.60 3.22
CA ASN A 54 7.90 -5.35 3.91
C ASN A 54 7.38 -4.31 2.92
N PHE A 55 6.99 -3.14 3.42
CA PHE A 55 6.55 -2.04 2.56
C PHE A 55 6.95 -0.68 3.12
N LEU A 56 6.99 0.32 2.24
CA LEU A 56 7.15 1.72 2.61
C LEU A 56 6.02 2.55 2.00
N MET A 57 5.44 3.44 2.82
CA MET A 57 4.64 4.55 2.35
C MET A 57 5.53 5.79 2.23
N ARG A 58 5.50 6.45 1.07
CA ARG A 58 6.22 7.69 0.81
C ARG A 58 5.22 8.82 0.57
N VAL A 59 5.38 9.92 1.28
CA VAL A 59 4.62 11.15 1.04
C VAL A 59 5.55 12.16 0.38
N TYR A 60 5.14 12.68 -0.78
CA TYR A 60 5.90 13.66 -1.55
C TYR A 60 5.30 15.03 -1.28
N GLU A 61 6.15 16.00 -0.95
CA GLU A 61 5.74 17.36 -0.57
C GLU A 61 4.67 17.39 0.53
N PRO A 62 4.87 16.68 1.68
CA PRO A 62 3.89 16.67 2.75
C PRO A 62 3.76 18.06 3.39
N ARG A 63 2.54 18.38 3.81
CA ARG A 63 2.32 19.40 4.83
C ARG A 63 2.75 18.82 6.17
N LEU A 64 3.82 19.37 6.74
CA LEU A 64 4.49 18.78 7.91
C LEU A 64 3.62 18.74 9.16
N ASP A 65 2.77 19.75 9.34
CA ASP A 65 1.80 19.85 10.44
C ASP A 65 0.72 18.77 10.36
N GLU A 66 0.21 18.49 9.16
CA GLU A 66 -0.74 17.39 8.94
C GLU A 66 -0.07 16.02 9.12
N LEU A 67 1.14 15.85 8.58
CA LEU A 67 1.88 14.58 8.62
C LEU A 67 2.33 14.18 10.03
N ASP A 68 2.68 15.14 10.90
CA ASP A 68 3.14 14.87 12.27
C ASP A 68 2.08 14.11 13.09
N SER A 69 0.79 14.36 12.80
CA SER A 69 -0.34 13.69 13.44
C SER A 69 -0.75 12.38 12.76
N TYR A 70 -0.22 12.09 11.56
CA TYR A 70 -0.66 10.96 10.76
C TYR A 70 0.04 9.67 11.21
N ALA A 71 -0.77 8.63 11.47
CA ALA A 71 -0.27 7.28 11.69
C ALA A 71 -0.75 6.37 10.56
N LEU A 72 0.18 5.57 10.03
CA LEU A 72 -0.17 4.49 9.12
C LEU A 72 -1.14 3.51 9.81
N PRO A 73 -2.26 3.14 9.16
CA PRO A 73 -3.16 2.12 9.69
C PRO A 73 -2.43 0.79 9.90
N THR A 74 -2.77 0.09 10.98
CA THR A 74 -2.28 -1.29 11.18
C THR A 74 -3.01 -2.22 10.21
N PRO A 75 -2.28 -2.96 9.35
CA PRO A 75 -2.92 -3.93 8.47
C PRO A 75 -3.69 -4.98 9.28
N VAL A 76 -4.88 -5.34 8.81
CA VAL A 76 -5.71 -6.38 9.41
C VAL A 76 -5.76 -7.59 8.50
N LYS A 77 -5.78 -8.79 9.09
CA LYS A 77 -5.99 -10.01 8.31
C LYS A 77 -7.44 -10.05 7.84
N VAL A 78 -7.62 -10.15 6.53
CA VAL A 78 -8.87 -10.47 5.86
C VAL A 78 -8.94 -11.99 5.60
N ASN A 79 -10.15 -12.55 5.65
CA ASN A 79 -10.40 -14.00 5.57
C ASN A 79 -10.55 -14.48 4.14
#